data_AF-A0AAW5QRQ3-F1
#
_entry.id   AF-A0AAW5QRQ3-F1
#
_cell.length_a   1.000
_cell.length_b   1.000
_cell.length_c   1.000
_cell.angle_alpha   90.00
_cell.angle_beta   90.00
_cell.angle_gamma   90.00
#
_symmetry.space_group_name_H-M   'P 1'
#
loop_
_entity.id
_entity.type
_entity.pdbx_description
1 polymer ?
#
loop_
_entity_poly.entity_id
_entity_poly.type
_entity_poly.pdbx_seq_one_letter_code
_entity_poly.pdbx_strand_id
1 'polypeptide(L)'
;MTDHTIELDKHRGMAAQKATELRRLVSEVAADGARLKAHQEELEKFLVSAPAANWGQAVEKARYLLALFAATPEAQDPRRKTLIANLLEDFERLLAPPTCSPTDTQAPPSKDE
;
A
#
# COMPACT_ATOMS: atom_id res chain seq x y z
N MET A 1 -7.42 5.17 48.07
CA MET A 1 -7.55 6.52 47.50
C MET A 1 -7.92 6.35 46.04
N THR A 2 -9.16 6.64 45.69
CA THR A 2 -9.64 6.55 44.32
C THR A 2 -9.37 7.88 43.64
N ASP A 3 -8.36 7.93 42.77
CA ASP A 3 -8.13 9.07 41.89
C ASP A 3 -9.32 9.19 40.93
N HIS A 4 -10.30 9.99 41.33
CA HIS A 4 -11.36 10.43 40.43
C HIS A 4 -10.77 11.55 39.59
N THR A 5 -10.42 11.24 38.34
CA THR A 5 -10.02 12.22 37.33
C THR A 5 -11.06 13.33 37.27
N ILE A 6 -10.73 14.50 37.82
CA ILE A 6 -11.63 15.65 37.84
C ILE A 6 -11.77 16.15 36.41
N GLU A 7 -12.95 15.99 35.84
CA GLU A 7 -13.27 16.38 34.47
C GLU A 7 -13.56 17.90 34.42
N LEU A 8 -12.48 18.70 34.44
CA LEU A 8 -12.51 20.17 34.50
C LEU A 8 -13.33 20.82 33.37
N ASP A 9 -13.47 20.13 32.23
CA ASP A 9 -14.21 20.64 31.08
C ASP A 9 -15.72 20.73 31.33
N LYS A 10 -16.29 19.96 32.28
CA LYS A 10 -17.73 20.08 32.65
C LYS A 10 -18.11 21.47 33.16
N HIS A 11 -17.16 22.25 33.65
CA HIS A 11 -17.38 23.63 34.12
C HIS A 11 -17.18 24.69 33.03
N ARG A 12 -16.74 24.31 31.83
CA ARG A 12 -16.61 25.20 30.67
C ARG A 12 -17.89 25.22 29.85
N GLY A 13 -18.19 26.36 29.22
CA GLY A 13 -19.27 26.43 28.24
C GLY A 13 -19.03 25.47 27.06
N MET A 14 -20.11 24.93 26.49
CA MET A 14 -20.08 23.90 25.42
C MET A 14 -19.11 24.20 24.27
N ALA A 15 -18.92 25.48 23.91
CA ALA A 15 -17.99 25.88 22.86
C ALA A 15 -16.52 25.64 23.23
N ALA A 16 -16.14 25.87 24.49
CA ALA A 16 -14.78 25.66 24.98
C ALA A 16 -14.47 24.16 25.21
N GLN A 17 -15.48 23.36 25.55
CA GLN A 17 -15.37 21.90 25.59
C GLN A 17 -15.08 21.34 24.19
N LYS A 18 -15.95 21.65 23.21
CA LYS A 18 -15.79 21.21 21.81
C LYS A 18 -14.47 21.64 21.19
N ALA A 19 -13.99 22.85 21.47
CA ALA A 19 -12.70 23.32 21.00
C ALA A 19 -11.53 22.50 21.57
N THR A 20 -11.66 22.00 22.79
CA THR A 20 -10.63 21.17 23.44
C THR A 20 -10.69 19.74 22.92
N GLU A 21 -11.89 19.17 22.78
CA GLU A 21 -12.11 17.87 22.12
C GLU A 21 -11.53 17.85 20.70
N LEU A 22 -11.79 18.89 19.90
CA LEU A 22 -11.23 19.02 18.56
C LEU A 22 -9.69 19.03 18.56
N ARG A 23 -9.07 19.77 19.47
CA ARG A 23 -7.59 19.77 19.59
C ARG A 23 -7.05 18.40 19.98
N ARG A 24 -7.75 17.70 20.88
CA ARG A 24 -7.38 16.34 21.29
C ARG A 24 -7.46 15.38 20.12
N LEU A 25 -8.55 15.39 19.36
CA LEU A 25 -8.71 14.56 18.16
C LEU A 25 -7.61 14.84 17.12
N VAL A 26 -7.30 16.11 16.86
CA VAL A 26 -6.20 16.48 15.96
C VAL A 26 -4.86 15.96 16.47
N SER A 27 -4.60 16.05 17.77
CA SER A 27 -3.38 15.53 18.39
C SER A 27 -3.28 14.00 18.31
N GLU A 28 -4.39 13.29 18.53
CA GLU A 28 -4.45 11.82 18.42
C GLU A 28 -4.20 11.39 16.97
N VAL A 29 -4.87 12.02 15.99
CA VAL A 29 -4.64 11.76 14.56
C VAL A 29 -3.20 12.07 14.15
N ALA A 30 -2.61 13.15 14.66
CA ALA A 30 -1.22 13.48 14.38
C ALA A 30 -0.24 12.44 14.96
N ALA A 31 -0.50 11.94 16.17
CA ALA A 31 0.31 10.90 16.79
C ALA A 31 0.21 9.57 16.03
N ASP A 32 -0.99 9.18 15.60
CA ASP A 32 -1.21 7.99 14.79
C ASP A 32 -0.53 8.12 13.42
N GLY A 33 -0.62 9.29 12.78
CA GLY A 33 0.11 9.59 11.55
C GLY A 33 1.62 9.47 11.71
N ALA A 34 2.19 9.94 12.82
CA ALA A 34 3.61 9.82 13.11
C ALA A 34 4.04 8.35 13.31
N ARG A 35 3.22 7.54 14.00
CA ARG A 35 3.47 6.10 14.19
C ARG A 35 3.43 5.34 12.87
N LEU A 36 2.45 5.64 12.01
CA LEU A 36 2.33 5.02 10.69
C LEU A 36 3.55 5.33 9.83
N LYS A 37 4.00 6.59 9.84
CA LYS A 37 5.18 7.01 9.09
C LYS A 37 6.46 6.32 9.58
N ALA A 38 6.67 6.22 10.88
CA ALA A 38 7.83 5.53 11.45
C ALA A 38 7.88 4.06 11.06
N HIS A 39 6.72 3.38 11.07
CA HIS A 39 6.64 1.98 10.64
C HIS A 39 6.87 1.83 9.14
N GLN A 40 6.33 2.74 8.33
CA GLN A 40 6.60 2.77 6.89
C GLN A 40 8.09 2.93 6.58
N GLU A 41 8.77 3.87 7.25
CA GLU A 41 10.21 4.09 7.08
C GLU A 41 11.04 2.86 7.49
N GLU A 42 10.62 2.12 8.51
CA GLU A 42 11.27 0.87 8.90
C GLU A 42 11.11 -0.23 7.84
N LEU A 43 9.89 -0.40 7.31
CA LEU A 43 9.64 -1.34 6.21
C LEU A 43 10.40 -0.97 4.94
N GLU A 44 10.46 0.31 4.59
CA GLU A 44 11.21 0.81 3.44
C GLU A 44 12.72 0.55 3.59
N LYS A 45 13.30 0.69 4.79
CA LYS A 45 14.71 0.32 5.05
C LYS A 45 14.97 -1.15 4.74
N PHE A 46 14.06 -2.05 5.15
CA PHE A 46 14.19 -3.47 4.84
C PHE A 46 14.05 -3.73 3.33
N LEU A 47 13.10 -3.07 2.65
CA LEU A 47 12.90 -3.18 1.19
C LEU A 47 14.11 -2.68 0.38
N VAL A 48 14.81 -1.65 0.85
CA VAL A 48 16.01 -1.10 0.20
C VAL A 48 17.26 -1.95 0.50
N SER A 49 17.37 -2.50 1.72
CA SER A 49 18.59 -3.20 2.16
C SER A 49 18.84 -4.55 1.47
N ALA A 50 17.78 -5.26 1.08
CA ALA A 50 17.91 -6.56 0.43
C ALA A 50 17.62 -6.44 -1.08
N PRO A 51 18.52 -6.89 -1.98
CA PRO A 51 18.20 -7.03 -3.40
C PRO A 51 16.97 -7.94 -3.60
N ALA A 52 16.20 -7.74 -4.67
CA ALA A 52 15.11 -8.66 -5.00
C ALA A 52 15.71 -10.03 -5.39
N ALA A 53 15.25 -11.10 -4.76
CA ALA A 53 15.76 -12.45 -5.01
C ALA A 53 15.20 -13.08 -6.30
N ASN A 54 14.06 -12.58 -6.79
CA ASN A 54 13.41 -13.04 -8.01
C ASN A 54 12.60 -11.91 -8.66
N TRP A 55 12.13 -12.15 -9.89
CA TRP A 55 11.35 -11.17 -10.65
C TRP A 55 10.06 -10.75 -9.94
N GLY A 56 9.35 -11.68 -9.30
CA GLY A 56 8.15 -11.38 -8.51
C GLY A 56 8.41 -10.39 -7.38
N GLN A 57 9.49 -10.57 -6.62
CA GLN A 57 9.89 -9.64 -5.56
C GLN A 57 10.28 -8.27 -6.12
N ALA A 58 10.90 -8.20 -7.30
CA ALA A 58 11.23 -6.93 -7.94
C ALA A 58 9.95 -6.18 -8.37
N VAL A 59 8.96 -6.89 -8.91
CA VAL A 59 7.67 -6.33 -9.30
C VAL A 59 6.89 -5.82 -8.07
N GLU A 60 6.86 -6.57 -6.96
CA GLU A 60 6.19 -6.11 -5.73
C GLU A 60 6.81 -4.82 -5.18
N LYS A 61 8.15 -4.70 -5.21
CA LYS A 61 8.83 -3.44 -4.86
C LYS A 61 8.46 -2.30 -5.80
N ALA A 62 8.35 -2.57 -7.10
CA ALA A 62 7.92 -1.58 -8.07
C ALA A 62 6.46 -1.15 -7.85
N ARG A 63 5.55 -2.09 -7.57
CA ARG A 63 4.14 -1.80 -7.22
C ARG A 63 4.06 -0.88 -6.01
N TYR A 64 4.84 -1.17 -4.97
CA TYR A 64 4.89 -0.34 -3.77
C TYR A 64 5.33 1.11 -4.07
N LEU A 65 6.43 1.28 -4.81
CA LEU A 65 6.93 2.61 -5.19
C LEU A 65 5.95 3.36 -6.10
N LEU A 66 5.31 2.65 -7.04
CA LEU A 66 4.31 3.25 -7.93
C LEU A 66 3.05 3.68 -7.17
N ALA A 67 2.62 2.90 -6.17
CA ALA A 67 1.50 3.28 -5.30
C ALA A 67 1.84 4.54 -4.46
N LEU A 68 3.06 4.62 -3.94
CA LEU A 68 3.56 5.81 -3.24
C LEU A 68 3.61 7.03 -4.16
N PHE A 69 4.13 6.86 -5.39
CA PHE A 69 4.16 7.91 -6.39
C PHE A 69 2.73 8.35 -6.76
N ALA A 70 1.80 7.42 -6.95
CA ALA A 70 0.40 7.71 -7.28
C ALA A 70 -0.31 8.59 -6.25
N ALA A 71 0.13 8.59 -4.99
CA ALA A 71 -0.40 9.45 -3.93
C ALA A 71 0.11 10.91 -4.00
N THR A 72 1.16 11.18 -4.78
CA THR A 72 1.74 12.52 -4.94
C THR A 72 0.91 13.38 -5.90
N PRO A 73 0.90 14.72 -5.75
CA PRO A 73 0.22 15.62 -6.68
C PRO A 73 0.78 15.52 -8.11
N GLU A 74 2.07 15.23 -8.26
CA GLU A 74 2.72 15.05 -9.56
C GLU A 74 2.13 13.89 -10.34
N ALA A 75 1.73 12.80 -9.66
CA ALA A 75 1.10 11.65 -10.29
C ALA A 75 -0.41 11.82 -10.55
N GLN A 76 -1.01 12.95 -10.14
CA GLN A 76 -2.44 13.19 -10.40
C GLN A 76 -2.75 13.55 -11.86
N ASP A 77 -1.73 13.87 -12.66
CA ASP A 77 -1.85 14.05 -14.11
C ASP A 77 -2.52 12.82 -14.76
N PRO A 78 -3.61 13.00 -15.54
CA PRO A 78 -4.31 11.89 -16.19
C PRO A 78 -3.36 10.99 -17.00
N ARG A 79 -2.35 11.56 -17.67
CA ARG A 79 -1.38 10.77 -18.44
C ARG A 79 -0.58 9.82 -17.56
N ARG A 80 -0.13 10.30 -16.39
CA ARG A 80 0.64 9.50 -15.43
C ARG A 80 -0.21 8.41 -14.79
N LYS A 81 -1.48 8.69 -14.49
CA LYS A 81 -2.43 7.68 -14.00
C LYS A 81 -2.62 6.54 -15.00
N THR A 82 -2.82 6.85 -16.28
CA THR A 82 -2.95 5.83 -17.32
C THR A 82 -1.68 4.99 -17.46
N LEU A 83 -0.50 5.62 -17.42
CA LEU A 83 0.77 4.90 -17.46
C LEU A 83 0.93 3.96 -16.27
N ILE A 84 0.64 4.42 -15.05
CA ILE A 84 0.72 3.59 -13.84
C ILE A 84 -0.24 2.40 -13.95
N ALA A 85 -1.49 2.62 -14.38
CA ALA A 85 -2.49 1.56 -14.54
C ALA A 85 -2.03 0.48 -15.55
N ASN A 86 -1.56 0.89 -16.73
CA ASN A 86 -1.08 -0.03 -17.76
C ASN A 86 0.12 -0.86 -17.26
N LEU A 87 1.04 -0.22 -16.54
CA LEU A 87 2.24 -0.89 -16.02
C LEU A 87 1.88 -1.93 -14.96
N LEU A 88 0.90 -1.64 -14.09
CA LEU A 88 0.38 -2.60 -13.12
C LEU A 88 -0.30 -3.79 -13.82
N GLU A 89 -1.06 -3.56 -14.88
CA GLU A 89 -1.67 -4.63 -15.68
C GLU A 89 -0.61 -5.50 -16.39
N ASP A 90 0.43 -4.87 -16.95
CA ASP A 90 1.57 -5.57 -17.55
C ASP A 90 2.28 -6.47 -16.54
N PHE A 91 2.46 -6.00 -15.30
CA PHE A 91 3.03 -6.80 -14.22
C PHE A 91 2.20 -8.04 -13.90
N GLU A 92 0.89 -7.92 -13.76
CA GLU A 92 0.01 -9.06 -13.53
C GLU A 92 0.08 -10.08 -14.68
N ARG A 93 0.08 -9.59 -15.94
CA ARG A 93 0.22 -10.46 -17.12
C ARG A 93 1.55 -11.20 -17.16
N LEU A 94 2.65 -10.54 -16.82
CA LEU A 94 4.01 -11.11 -16.90
C LEU A 94 4.36 -12.00 -15.71
N LEU A 95 3.68 -11.84 -14.57
CA LEU A 95 3.81 -12.71 -13.41
C LEU A 95 2.93 -13.95 -13.50
N ALA A 96 1.87 -13.92 -14.31
CA ALA A 96 1.07 -15.10 -14.58
C ALA A 96 1.96 -16.21 -15.18
N PRO A 97 1.91 -17.45 -14.65
CA PRO A 97 2.62 -18.56 -15.26
C PRO A 97 2.14 -18.73 -16.72
N PRO A 98 3.02 -19.13 -17.65
CA PRO A 98 2.58 -19.44 -19.00
C PRO A 98 1.50 -20.52 -18.87
N THR A 99 0.27 -20.18 -19.23
CA THR A 99 -0.83 -21.14 -19.25
C THR A 99 -0.39 -22.26 -20.17
N CYS A 100 -0.07 -23.41 -19.59
CA CYS A 100 0.35 -24.59 -20.34
C CYS A 100 -0.86 -25.04 -21.15
N SER A 101 -0.89 -24.68 -22.43
CA SER A 101 -1.89 -25.17 -23.38
C SER A 101 -1.65 -26.67 -23.56
N PRO A 102 -2.61 -27.56 -23.24
CA PRO A 102 -2.47 -28.98 -23.52
C PRO A 102 -2.69 -29.23 -25.02
N THR A 103 -1.72 -28.89 -25.87
CA THR A 103 -1.80 -29.19 -27.31
C THR A 103 -0.63 -30.03 -27.83
N ASP A 104 0.31 -30.42 -26.98
CA ASP A 104 1.38 -31.37 -27.36
C ASP A 104 1.11 -32.78 -26.79
N THR A 105 -0.04 -33.35 -27.13
CA THR A 105 -0.18 -34.82 -27.27
C THR A 105 -0.35 -35.11 -28.75
N GLN A 106 0.73 -34.90 -29.51
CA GLN A 106 0.85 -35.41 -30.86
C GLN A 106 1.07 -36.92 -30.75
N ALA A 107 -0.03 -37.67 -30.84
CA ALA A 107 0.03 -39.11 -31.08
C ALA A 107 0.73 -39.34 -32.44
N PRO A 108 1.74 -40.23 -32.53
CA PRO A 108 2.37 -40.54 -33.81
C PRO A 108 1.36 -41.28 -34.71
N PRO A 109 1.38 -41.04 -36.04
CA PRO A 109 0.50 -41.78 -36.94
C PRO A 109 1.00 -43.24 -37.00
N SER A 110 0.16 -44.15 -36.51
CA SER A 110 0.30 -45.58 -36.75
C SER A 110 0.28 -45.82 -38.26
N LYS A 111 1.46 -45.99 -38.84
CA LYS A 111 1.65 -46.69 -40.10
C LYS A 111 1.59 -48.20 -39.80
N ASP A 112 1.03 -48.91 -40.78
CA ASP A 112 1.10 -50.36 -40.98
C ASP A 112 0.00 -51.18 -40.26
N GLU A 113 -1.11 -51.47 -40.97
CA GLU A 113 -1.37 -52.78 -41.64
C GLU A 113 -2.65 -52.72 -42.51
#